data_AF-A0A7V4LZJ2-F1
#
_entry.id   AF-A0A7V4LZJ2-F1
#
_cell.length_a   1.000
_cell.length_b   1.000
_cell.length_c   1.000
_cell.angle_alpha   90.00
_cell.angle_beta   90.00
_cell.angle_gamma   90.00
#
_symmetry.space_group_name_H-M   'P 1'
#
loop_
_entity.id
_entity.type
_entity.pdbx_description
1 polymer ?
#
loop_
_entity_poly.entity_id
_entity_poly.type
_entity_poly.pdbx_seq_one_letter_code
_entity_poly.pdbx_strand_id
1 'polypeptide(L)'
;MRMKGRGAFTLIEMLTVLVIIGILLGLLTGVFMKAKESARRRKCEGEVRELVRAWHAYYGAFGSLPPGVTMDPTMVQFLQGNNALKIKFMDFPPEASTSGFMDPWGHPYRISLQVKQLTNTWQFATRVCLHNRDRSSYE
;
A
#
# COMPACT_ATOMS: atom_id res chain seq x y z
N MET A 1 36.08 30.54 45.19
CA MET A 1 35.14 30.37 44.06
C MET A 1 35.91 30.54 42.76
N ARG A 2 36.18 29.44 42.03
CA ARG A 2 36.95 29.48 40.78
C ARG A 2 35.96 29.59 39.63
N MET A 3 35.79 30.80 39.09
CA MET A 3 34.87 31.06 37.98
C MET A 3 35.44 30.38 36.73
N LYS A 4 34.76 29.35 36.25
CA LYS A 4 35.12 28.61 35.03
C LYS A 4 34.86 29.55 33.84
N GLY A 5 35.93 29.99 33.17
CA GLY A 5 35.82 30.84 31.98
C GLY A 5 34.92 30.20 30.94
N ARG A 6 33.89 30.92 30.51
CA ARG A 6 33.00 30.48 29.43
C ARG A 6 33.79 30.62 28.14
N GLY A 7 34.19 29.49 27.54
CA GLY A 7 34.92 29.48 26.27
C GLY A 7 34.07 30.17 25.19
N ALA A 8 34.62 31.20 24.56
CA ALA A 8 34.03 31.80 23.37
C ALA A 8 34.20 30.83 22.20
N PHE A 9 33.10 30.50 21.54
CA PHE A 9 33.06 29.59 20.39
C PHE A 9 33.82 30.21 19.22
N THR A 10 34.70 29.44 18.59
CA THR A 10 35.44 29.94 17.41
C THR A 10 34.57 29.81 16.15
N LEU A 11 34.71 30.74 15.21
CA LEU A 11 34.00 30.69 13.91
C LEU A 11 34.26 29.37 13.17
N ILE A 12 35.46 28.81 13.33
CA ILE A 12 35.87 27.57 12.68
C ILE A 12 35.16 26.34 13.25
N GLU A 13 34.89 26.32 14.56
CA GLU A 13 34.10 25.25 15.19
C GLU A 13 32.66 25.25 14.66
N MET A 14 32.04 26.41 14.47
CA MET A 14 30.70 26.46 13.86
C MET A 14 30.71 26.11 12.36
N LEU A 15 31.75 26.54 11.63
CA LEU A 15 31.86 26.31 10.18
C LEU A 15 31.99 24.81 9.86
N THR A 16 32.85 24.10 10.58
CA THR A 16 33.06 22.66 10.38
C THR A 16 31.80 21.84 10.66
N VAL A 17 31.00 22.23 11.67
CA VAL A 17 29.73 21.57 11.99
C VAL A 17 28.72 21.72 10.85
N LEU A 18 28.56 22.92 10.30
CA LEU A 18 27.65 23.13 9.17
C LEU A 18 28.10 22.37 7.91
N VAL A 19 29.40 22.26 7.67
CA VAL A 19 29.96 21.45 6.57
C VAL A 19 29.59 19.97 6.75
N ILE A 20 29.78 19.41 7.95
CA ILE A 20 29.46 18.00 8.22
C ILE A 20 27.96 17.74 8.09
N ILE A 21 27.10 18.62 8.63
CA ILE A 21 25.64 18.49 8.50
C ILE A 21 25.22 18.53 7.02
N GLY A 22 25.81 19.43 6.22
CA GLY A 22 25.54 19.52 4.78
C GLY A 22 25.89 18.24 4.02
N ILE A 23 27.03 17.61 4.32
CA ILE A 23 27.43 16.33 3.72
C ILE A 23 26.45 15.22 4.11
N LEU A 24 26.08 15.13 5.39
CA LEU A 24 25.14 14.12 5.87
C LEU A 24 23.77 14.25 5.19
N LEU A 25 23.22 15.46 5.10
CA LEU A 25 21.95 15.72 4.40
C LEU A 25 22.05 15.40 2.91
N GLY A 26 23.16 15.78 2.25
CA GLY A 26 23.41 15.48 0.84
C GLY A 26 23.35 13.97 0.55
N LEU A 27 23.97 13.14 1.39
CA LEU A 27 23.96 11.69 1.24
C LEU A 27 22.57 11.07 1.52
N LEU A 28 21.81 11.63 2.47
CA LEU A 28 20.50 11.09 2.86
C LEU A 28 19.43 11.27 1.76
N THR A 29 19.43 12.38 1.04
CA THR A 29 18.37 12.71 0.06
C THR A 29 18.24 11.67 -1.07
N GLY A 30 19.37 11.23 -1.65
CA GLY A 30 19.36 10.26 -2.75
C GLY A 30 18.89 8.87 -2.34
N VAL A 31 19.17 8.46 -1.09
CA VAL A 31 18.78 7.15 -0.56
C VAL A 31 17.30 7.12 -0.15
N PHE A 32 16.77 8.26 0.33
CA PHE A 32 15.40 8.37 0.82
C PHE A 32 14.34 8.04 -0.22
N MET A 33 14.56 8.39 -1.49
CA MET A 33 13.61 8.11 -2.58
C MET A 33 13.43 6.60 -2.81
N LYS A 34 14.51 5.82 -2.76
CA LYS A 34 14.46 4.36 -2.87
C LYS A 34 13.74 3.74 -1.67
N ALA A 35 13.98 4.27 -0.47
CA ALA A 35 13.31 3.80 0.74
C ALA A 35 11.79 4.04 0.68
N LYS A 36 11.35 5.23 0.26
CA LYS A 36 9.93 5.57 0.10
C LYS A 36 9.23 4.66 -0.90
N GLU A 37 9.87 4.39 -2.04
CA GLU A 37 9.30 3.49 -3.04
C GLU A 37 9.23 2.04 -2.55
N SER A 38 10.24 1.58 -1.80
CA SER A 38 10.20 0.27 -1.16
C SER A 38 9.07 0.14 -0.14
N ALA A 39 8.81 1.21 0.64
CA ALA A 39 7.74 1.24 1.63
C ALA A 39 6.36 1.22 0.95
N ARG A 40 6.18 2.02 -0.11
CA ARG A 40 4.96 1.97 -0.94
C ARG A 40 4.70 0.58 -1.50
N ARG A 41 5.74 -0.06 -2.05
CA ARG A 41 5.63 -1.42 -2.59
C ARG A 41 5.25 -2.44 -1.52
N ARG A 42 5.91 -2.42 -0.36
CA ARG A 42 5.57 -3.33 0.76
C ARG A 42 4.14 -3.13 1.26
N LYS A 43 3.69 -1.88 1.35
CA LYS A 43 2.30 -1.54 1.70
C LYS A 43 1.32 -2.16 0.69
N CYS A 44 1.55 -1.92 -0.60
CA CYS A 44 0.72 -2.48 -1.66
C CYS A 44 0.67 -4.02 -1.64
N GLU A 45 1.81 -4.69 -1.48
CA GLU A 45 1.88 -6.16 -1.38
C GLU A 45 1.09 -6.70 -0.17
N GLY A 46 1.01 -5.95 0.94
CA GLY A 46 0.14 -6.25 2.08
C GLY A 46 -1.34 -6.13 1.73
N GLU A 47 -1.74 -4.94 1.26
CA GLU A 47 -3.13 -4.62 0.91
C GLU A 47 -3.70 -5.60 -0.12
N VAL A 48 -2.91 -5.95 -1.15
CA VAL A 48 -3.38 -6.90 -2.17
C VAL A 48 -3.59 -8.31 -1.61
N ARG A 49 -2.75 -8.78 -0.70
CA ARG A 49 -2.94 -10.10 -0.07
C ARG A 49 -4.22 -10.14 0.75
N GLU A 50 -4.54 -9.05 1.45
CA GLU A 50 -5.78 -8.96 2.21
C GLU A 50 -7.00 -8.85 1.28
N LEU A 51 -6.90 -8.12 0.17
CA LEU A 51 -7.92 -8.11 -0.90
C LEU A 51 -8.14 -9.53 -1.43
N VAL A 52 -7.10 -10.23 -1.89
CA VAL A 52 -7.25 -11.60 -2.42
C VAL A 52 -7.95 -12.53 -1.41
N ARG A 53 -7.59 -12.45 -0.13
CA ARG A 53 -8.25 -13.22 0.93
C ARG A 53 -9.74 -12.89 1.05
N ALA A 54 -10.10 -11.62 1.06
CA ALA A 54 -11.49 -11.19 1.13
C ALA A 54 -12.29 -11.64 -0.11
N TRP A 55 -11.64 -11.77 -1.27
CA TRP A 55 -12.29 -12.18 -2.52
C TRP A 55 -12.56 -13.67 -2.55
N HIS A 56 -11.60 -14.47 -2.10
CA HIS A 56 -11.82 -15.90 -1.92
C HIS A 56 -12.92 -16.16 -0.89
N ALA A 57 -12.96 -15.39 0.21
CA ALA A 57 -14.04 -15.48 1.20
C ALA A 57 -15.39 -15.07 0.61
N TYR A 58 -15.44 -14.00 -0.19
CA TYR A 58 -16.64 -13.56 -0.89
C TYR A 58 -17.16 -14.63 -1.85
N TYR A 59 -16.28 -15.19 -2.68
CA TYR A 59 -16.62 -16.26 -3.61
C TYR A 59 -17.13 -17.51 -2.89
N GLY A 60 -16.53 -17.87 -1.75
CA GLY A 60 -17.02 -18.97 -0.91
C GLY A 60 -18.42 -18.75 -0.34
N ALA A 61 -18.84 -17.50 -0.11
CA ALA A 61 -20.16 -17.17 0.43
C ALA A 61 -21.24 -16.96 -0.64
N PHE A 62 -20.90 -16.33 -1.77
CA PHE A 62 -21.86 -15.93 -2.81
C PHE A 62 -21.78 -16.77 -4.09
N GLY A 63 -20.73 -17.58 -4.28
CA GLY A 63 -20.52 -18.40 -5.48
C GLY A 63 -20.17 -17.60 -6.75
N SER A 64 -20.01 -16.28 -6.63
CA SER A 64 -19.65 -15.35 -7.71
C SER A 64 -18.62 -14.34 -7.21
N LEU A 65 -18.02 -13.57 -8.12
CA LEU A 65 -17.17 -12.45 -7.73
C LEU A 65 -18.00 -11.21 -7.36
N PRO A 66 -17.43 -10.28 -6.57
CA PRO A 66 -18.12 -9.05 -6.21
C PRO A 66 -18.56 -8.25 -7.46
N PRO A 67 -19.70 -7.55 -7.40
CA PRO A 67 -20.21 -6.75 -8.52
C PRO A 67 -19.36 -5.50 -8.71
N GLY A 68 -18.43 -5.51 -9.66
CA GLY A 68 -17.58 -4.36 -9.99
C GLY A 68 -16.15 -4.76 -10.34
N VAL A 69 -15.50 -3.95 -11.19
CA VAL A 69 -14.14 -4.21 -11.69
C VAL A 69 -13.09 -3.41 -10.91
N THR A 70 -13.52 -2.38 -10.18
CA THR A 70 -12.68 -1.43 -9.45
C THR A 70 -13.06 -1.36 -7.97
N MET A 71 -12.10 -0.96 -7.14
CA MET A 71 -12.30 -0.60 -5.74
C MET A 71 -12.96 0.78 -5.57
N ASP A 72 -14.17 0.95 -6.08
CA ASP A 72 -14.93 2.18 -5.88
C ASP A 72 -15.67 2.15 -4.51
N PRO A 73 -16.21 3.29 -4.04
CA PRO A 73 -16.90 3.37 -2.75
C PRO A 73 -18.02 2.35 -2.57
N THR A 74 -18.76 2.02 -3.64
CA THR A 74 -19.89 1.08 -3.56
C THR A 74 -19.39 -0.34 -3.27
N MET A 75 -18.30 -0.74 -3.92
CA MET A 75 -17.63 -2.01 -3.69
C MET A 75 -17.08 -2.10 -2.26
N VAL A 76 -16.46 -1.03 -1.75
CA VAL A 76 -15.93 -0.99 -0.38
C VAL A 76 -17.05 -1.20 0.63
N GLN A 77 -18.17 -0.48 0.52
CA GLN A 77 -19.31 -0.64 1.42
C GLN A 77 -19.91 -2.04 1.35
N PHE A 78 -19.98 -2.61 0.14
CA PHE A 78 -20.48 -3.95 -0.08
C PHE A 78 -19.65 -5.01 0.64
N LEU A 79 -18.32 -4.90 0.55
CA LEU A 79 -17.39 -5.79 1.26
C LEU A 79 -17.37 -5.55 2.78
N GLN A 80 -17.80 -4.37 3.24
CA GLN A 80 -17.95 -4.05 4.67
C GLN A 80 -19.26 -4.58 5.29
N GLY A 81 -20.10 -5.28 4.52
CA GLY A 81 -21.35 -5.86 5.03
C GLY A 81 -22.62 -5.21 4.48
N ASN A 82 -22.51 -4.23 3.58
CA ASN A 82 -23.65 -3.74 2.81
C ASN A 82 -23.99 -4.69 1.64
N ASN A 83 -24.19 -5.97 1.95
CA ASN A 83 -24.53 -7.03 1.01
C ASN A 83 -25.72 -7.85 1.53
N ALA A 84 -26.26 -8.74 0.70
CA ALA A 84 -27.46 -9.53 1.05
C ALA A 84 -27.26 -10.42 2.28
N LEU A 85 -26.02 -10.86 2.56
CA LEU A 85 -25.70 -11.75 3.69
C LEU A 85 -25.27 -10.99 4.95
N LYS A 86 -25.10 -9.66 4.90
CA LYS A 86 -24.58 -8.84 6.00
C LYS A 86 -23.22 -9.31 6.55
N ILE A 87 -22.43 -9.99 5.72
CA ILE A 87 -21.09 -10.50 6.09
C ILE A 87 -20.05 -9.45 5.72
N LYS A 88 -19.15 -9.15 6.66
CA LYS A 88 -17.96 -8.33 6.44
C LYS A 88 -16.81 -9.20 5.97
N PHE A 89 -16.22 -8.88 4.82
CA PHE A 89 -15.10 -9.63 4.23
C PHE A 89 -13.74 -8.98 4.51
N MET A 90 -13.72 -7.66 4.69
CA MET A 90 -12.49 -6.89 4.87
C MET A 90 -12.75 -5.62 5.66
N ASP A 91 -11.75 -5.21 6.41
CA ASP A 91 -11.73 -3.95 7.14
C ASP A 91 -10.99 -2.92 6.28
N PHE A 92 -11.68 -1.85 5.87
CA PHE A 92 -11.06 -0.75 5.14
C PHE A 92 -10.92 0.47 6.04
N PRO A 93 -9.94 1.36 5.77
CA PRO A 93 -9.88 2.65 6.41
C PRO A 93 -11.17 3.45 6.16
N PRO A 94 -11.57 4.34 7.09
CA PRO A 94 -12.84 5.07 6.99
C PRO A 94 -12.93 5.94 5.73
N GLU A 95 -11.80 6.43 5.20
CA GLU A 95 -11.81 7.23 3.96
C GLU A 95 -12.24 6.42 2.73
N ALA A 96 -11.99 5.11 2.72
CA ALA A 96 -12.27 4.25 1.56
C ALA A 96 -13.77 4.14 1.26
N SER A 97 -14.63 4.39 2.25
CA SER A 97 -16.09 4.42 2.04
C SER A 97 -16.56 5.60 1.19
N THR A 98 -15.74 6.63 1.03
CA THR A 98 -16.08 7.86 0.28
C THR A 98 -15.27 7.96 -1.01
N SER A 99 -13.98 7.62 -0.97
CA SER A 99 -13.07 7.78 -2.12
C SER A 99 -12.73 6.47 -2.82
N GLY A 100 -13.15 5.32 -2.29
CA GLY A 100 -12.75 4.00 -2.76
C GLY A 100 -11.40 3.58 -2.17
N PHE A 101 -11.00 2.34 -2.46
CA PHE A 101 -9.73 1.81 -1.96
C PHE A 101 -8.63 1.96 -3.02
N MET A 102 -7.65 2.80 -2.73
CA MET A 102 -6.60 3.20 -3.66
C MET A 102 -5.24 2.59 -3.30
N ASP A 103 -4.41 2.40 -4.32
CA ASP A 103 -3.03 2.00 -4.18
C ASP A 103 -2.15 3.15 -3.60
N PRO A 104 -0.91 2.86 -3.17
CA PRO A 104 0.00 3.88 -2.65
C PRO A 104 0.44 4.98 -3.64
N TRP A 105 0.05 4.87 -4.91
CA TRP A 105 0.26 5.88 -5.96
C TRP A 105 -1.00 6.70 -6.26
N GLY A 106 -2.14 6.37 -5.65
CA GLY A 106 -3.40 7.13 -5.76
C GLY A 106 -4.34 6.63 -6.84
N HIS A 107 -4.18 5.40 -7.33
CA HIS A 107 -5.08 4.80 -8.32
C HIS A 107 -5.96 3.72 -7.69
N PRO A 108 -7.22 3.53 -8.13
CA PRO A 108 -8.06 2.47 -7.61
C PRO A 108 -7.53 1.10 -8.03
N TYR A 109 -7.57 0.14 -7.09
CA TYR A 109 -7.28 -1.26 -7.40
C TYR A 109 -8.31 -1.82 -8.40
N ARG A 110 -7.83 -2.58 -9.39
CA ARG A 110 -8.69 -3.31 -10.35
C ARG A 110 -8.65 -4.80 -10.08
N ILE A 111 -9.79 -5.46 -10.13
CA ILE A 111 -9.87 -6.92 -10.02
C ILE A 111 -10.24 -7.51 -11.37
N SER A 112 -9.53 -8.58 -11.74
CA SER A 112 -9.89 -9.42 -12.87
C SER A 112 -9.93 -10.88 -12.44
N LEU A 113 -11.01 -11.58 -12.81
CA LEU A 113 -11.04 -13.03 -12.75
C LEU A 113 -10.16 -13.56 -13.90
N GLN A 114 -9.20 -14.40 -13.59
CA GLN A 114 -8.49 -15.17 -14.59
C GLN A 114 -8.86 -16.64 -14.38
N VAL A 115 -9.56 -17.20 -15.35
CA VAL A 115 -9.79 -18.63 -15.42
C VAL A 115 -8.62 -19.22 -16.20
N LYS A 116 -7.73 -19.95 -15.53
CA LYS A 116 -6.67 -20.70 -16.20
C LYS A 116 -7.05 -22.18 -16.19
N GLN A 117 -7.15 -22.75 -17.38
CA GLN A 117 -7.28 -24.19 -17.54
C GLN A 117 -5.87 -24.79 -17.50
N LEU A 118 -5.52 -25.43 -16.39
CA LEU A 118 -4.24 -26.11 -16.20
C LEU A 118 -4.47 -27.60 -16.26
N THR A 119 -4.06 -28.21 -17.37
CA THR A 119 -3.87 -29.65 -17.70
C THR A 119 -4.95 -30.68 -17.33
N ASN A 120 -5.73 -30.53 -16.26
CA ASN A 120 -6.98 -31.24 -15.92
C ASN A 120 -7.77 -30.59 -14.76
N THR A 121 -7.43 -29.36 -14.35
CA THR A 121 -8.12 -28.63 -13.28
C THR A 121 -8.49 -27.21 -13.71
N TRP A 122 -9.68 -26.76 -13.31
CA TRP A 122 -10.06 -25.36 -13.38
C TRP A 122 -9.44 -24.63 -12.19
N GLN A 123 -8.50 -23.72 -12.45
CA GLN A 123 -7.96 -22.83 -11.43
C GLN A 123 -8.54 -21.43 -11.63
N PHE A 124 -9.23 -20.95 -10.59
CA PHE A 124 -9.74 -19.59 -10.51
C PHE A 124 -8.70 -18.75 -9.77
N ALA A 125 -8.01 -17.86 -10.50
CA ALA A 125 -7.08 -16.92 -9.91
C ALA A 125 -7.71 -15.52 -9.90
N THR A 126 -7.84 -14.93 -8.71
CA THR A 126 -8.22 -13.51 -8.59
C THR A 126 -6.97 -12.66 -8.76
N ARG A 127 -6.87 -11.91 -9.86
CA ARG A 127 -5.77 -10.97 -10.06
C ARG A 127 -6.20 -9.57 -9.66
N VAL A 128 -5.41 -8.94 -8.79
CA VAL A 128 -5.50 -7.52 -8.51
C VAL A 128 -4.45 -6.81 -9.37
N CYS A 129 -4.90 -6.03 -10.34
CA CYS A 129 -4.05 -5.28 -11.26
C CYS A 129 -3.82 -3.86 -10.73
N LEU A 130 -2.56 -3.41 -10.82
CA LEU A 130 -2.13 -2.06 -10.48
C LEU A 130 -2.10 -1.19 -11.74
N HIS A 131 -2.35 0.11 -11.59
CA HIS A 131 -2.39 1.04 -12.72
C HIS A 131 -1.09 1.05 -13.55
N ASN A 132 0.07 0.82 -12.93
CA ASN A 132 1.38 0.90 -13.58
C ASN A 132 2.16 -0.43 -13.62
N ARG A 133 1.49 -1.57 -13.37
CA ARG A 133 2.08 -2.91 -13.48
C ARG A 133 1.03 -3.95 -13.85
N ASP A 134 1.12 -4.48 -15.07
CA ASP A 134 0.39 -5.66 -15.52
C ASP A 134 0.86 -6.98 -14.88
N ARG A 135 1.81 -6.94 -13.93
CA ARG A 135 2.51 -8.15 -13.42
C ARG A 135 2.40 -8.36 -11.91
N SER A 136 1.22 -8.15 -11.33
CA SER A 136 0.89 -8.65 -9.99
C SER A 136 -0.07 -9.84 -10.08
N SER A 137 0.45 -10.98 -10.55
CA SER A 137 -0.15 -12.28 -10.20
C SER A 137 0.30 -12.59 -8.79
N TYR A 138 -0.51 -12.23 -7.79
CA TYR A 138 -0.38 -12.85 -6.47
C TYR A 138 -1.21 -14.14 -6.56
N GLU A 139 -0.52 -15.26 -6.59
CA GLU A 139 -1.12 -16.61 -6.54
C GLU A 139 -1.61 -16.93 -5.12
#